data_AF-A0A348SBX2-F1
#
_entry.id   AF-A0A348SBX2-F1
#
_cell.length_a   1.000
_cell.length_b   1.000
_cell.length_c   1.000
_cell.angle_alpha   90.00
_cell.angle_beta   90.00
_cell.angle_gamma   90.00
#
_symmetry.space_group_name_H-M   'P 1'
#
loop_
_entity.id
_entity.type
_entity.pdbx_description
1 polymer ?
#
loop_
_entity_poly.entity_id
_entity_poly.type
_entity_poly.pdbx_seq_one_letter_code
_entity_poly.pdbx_strand_id
1 'polypeptide(L)'
;MTANESRTQRRNWRWVALTLLVTSVIVAACGGGTVVSPRPSPSGTITGSIEWQSCADDPIVGNHPEIRCATIEVPLDYANPSGPAAEIALAILPAADQENRVGPLLLNFGGPGSSGIDILADNGRAIVPAEIGNRFDLVTWDPRGVQRSLPVECLTDEEMDIWISEPGSDSENPTQADWDAALEDAKWLADKCVAGSADVLPYIGTTASARDMESIRAAMGVEKLDYIGYSYGTSLGSVFATLYPNSVGNLILDGAIDPSPDDDSEYGEQGVSIQGALDRVMAWCDADSECPFGDGKTRKSMDALFEKIDERPVELADGRTVNSTFAWTGIIITLYNRDYWDYAVQALDELSQGDGELIALLADAYTDRTVSGFRSNQMEAFPAI
;
A
#
# COMPACT_ATOMS: atom_id res chain seq x y z
N MET A 1 -24.97 -31.12 62.97
CA MET A 1 -25.88 -29.95 62.94
C MET A 1 -26.55 -29.95 61.56
N THR A 2 -27.80 -30.44 61.53
CA THR A 2 -28.91 -30.27 60.54
C THR A 2 -28.55 -30.00 59.07
N ALA A 3 -28.70 -30.92 58.10
CA ALA A 3 -29.93 -31.43 57.44
C ALA A 3 -30.75 -30.31 56.76
N ASN A 4 -31.34 -30.38 55.55
CA ASN A 4 -31.66 -31.44 54.60
C ASN A 4 -32.12 -30.78 53.25
N GLU A 5 -32.11 -31.57 52.17
CA GLU A 5 -33.11 -31.64 51.07
C GLU A 5 -33.41 -30.52 50.04
N SER A 6 -33.52 -31.03 48.81
CA SER A 6 -34.06 -30.56 47.53
C SER A 6 -35.42 -29.82 47.55
N ARG A 7 -35.67 -28.97 46.53
CA ARG A 7 -36.81 -29.11 45.59
C ARG A 7 -36.82 -28.09 44.44
N THR A 8 -37.16 -28.63 43.28
CA THR A 8 -37.57 -28.01 42.01
C THR A 8 -38.75 -27.03 42.11
N GLN A 9 -38.76 -25.93 41.34
CA GLN A 9 -39.98 -25.43 40.71
C GLN A 9 -39.72 -24.53 39.49
N ARG A 10 -40.19 -24.97 38.31
CA ARG A 10 -40.37 -24.16 37.10
C ARG A 10 -41.58 -23.25 37.26
N ARG A 11 -41.50 -22.00 36.78
CA ARG A 11 -42.64 -21.35 36.10
C ARG A 11 -42.19 -20.17 35.23
N ASN A 12 -42.40 -20.32 33.93
CA ASN A 12 -42.52 -19.24 32.96
C ASN A 12 -43.60 -18.24 33.42
N TRP A 13 -43.59 -17.01 32.89
CA TRP A 13 -44.74 -16.36 32.21
C TRP A 13 -44.27 -15.09 31.49
N ARG A 14 -44.73 -14.94 30.24
CA ARG A 14 -44.54 -13.80 29.33
C ARG A 14 -45.76 -12.87 29.42
N TRP A 15 -45.56 -11.64 28.91
CA TRP A 15 -46.54 -10.65 28.38
C TRP A 15 -47.15 -9.64 29.39
N VAL A 16 -47.50 -8.37 29.12
CA VAL A 16 -47.49 -7.44 27.95
C VAL A 16 -47.94 -6.03 28.41
N ALA A 17 -47.56 -5.00 27.62
CA ALA A 17 -48.19 -3.66 27.42
C ALA A 17 -48.06 -2.58 28.52
N LEU A 18 -47.37 -1.45 28.22
CA LEU A 18 -47.88 -0.16 27.66
C LEU A 18 -48.81 0.60 28.64
N THR A 19 -48.62 1.90 28.97
CA THR A 19 -48.79 3.04 28.05
C THR A 19 -48.37 4.40 28.69
N LEU A 20 -47.61 5.21 27.92
CA LEU A 20 -47.47 6.68 27.72
C LEU A 20 -47.85 7.79 28.76
N LEU A 21 -46.94 8.79 28.86
CA LEU A 21 -47.17 10.26 28.84
C LEU A 21 -45.79 10.97 28.78
N VAL A 22 -45.22 11.29 27.61
CA VAL A 22 -45.30 12.56 26.84
C VAL A 22 -45.13 13.85 27.66
N THR A 23 -43.92 14.43 27.61
CA THR A 23 -43.70 15.88 27.51
C THR A 23 -42.51 16.14 26.59
N SER A 24 -42.78 16.97 25.58
CA SER A 24 -41.92 17.32 24.46
C SER A 24 -41.05 18.54 24.81
N VAL A 25 -39.77 18.50 24.45
CA VAL A 25 -38.97 19.69 24.13
C VAL A 25 -38.28 19.42 22.80
N ILE A 26 -38.59 20.23 21.79
CA ILE A 26 -37.95 20.25 20.48
C ILE A 26 -36.84 21.30 20.54
N VAL A 27 -35.59 20.92 20.27
CA VAL A 27 -34.59 21.77 19.60
C VAL A 27 -33.70 20.90 18.70
N ALA A 28 -33.76 21.21 17.41
CA ALA A 28 -32.78 21.06 16.34
C ALA A 28 -32.07 19.72 16.08
N ALA A 29 -32.29 19.23 14.86
CA ALA A 29 -31.61 18.13 14.22
C ALA A 29 -30.16 18.47 13.80
N CYS A 30 -29.25 17.55 14.06
CA CYS A 30 -28.26 17.09 13.09
C CYS A 30 -28.29 15.56 13.18
N GLY A 31 -28.94 14.93 12.20
CA GLY A 31 -29.07 13.49 12.13
C GLY A 31 -27.71 12.86 11.85
N GLY A 32 -27.19 12.10 12.80
CA GLY A 32 -26.18 11.07 12.53
C GLY A 32 -26.83 10.00 11.66
N GLY A 33 -26.86 10.23 10.36
CA GLY A 33 -27.19 9.21 9.39
C GLY A 33 -26.11 8.15 9.46
N THR A 34 -26.48 6.95 9.88
CA THR A 34 -25.73 5.76 9.47
C THR A 34 -25.73 5.76 7.95
N VAL A 35 -24.59 6.12 7.35
CA VAL A 35 -24.37 5.95 5.92
C VAL A 35 -24.29 4.46 5.69
N VAL A 36 -25.44 3.83 5.45
CA VAL A 36 -25.46 2.51 4.82
C VAL A 36 -25.04 2.75 3.40
N SER A 37 -23.76 2.51 3.09
CA SER A 37 -23.29 2.46 1.70
C SER A 37 -24.20 1.47 0.97
N PRO A 38 -24.97 1.92 -0.04
CA PRO A 38 -25.84 1.03 -0.79
C PRO A 38 -24.98 -0.08 -1.38
N ARG A 39 -25.41 -1.34 -1.23
CA ARG A 39 -24.80 -2.45 -1.97
C ARG A 39 -24.73 -2.06 -3.45
N PRO A 40 -23.59 -2.25 -4.12
CA PRO A 40 -23.51 -1.95 -5.55
C PRO A 40 -24.62 -2.70 -6.28
N SER A 41 -25.41 -1.95 -7.05
CA SER A 41 -26.32 -2.58 -8.00
C SER A 41 -25.47 -3.21 -9.11
N PRO A 42 -25.84 -4.37 -9.68
CA PRO A 42 -25.11 -5.00 -10.78
C PRO A 42 -24.97 -4.11 -12.04
N SER A 43 -25.74 -3.02 -12.09
CA SER A 43 -25.72 -1.99 -13.13
C SER A 43 -24.43 -1.17 -13.07
N GLY A 44 -23.33 -1.72 -13.58
CA GLY A 44 -22.03 -1.04 -13.68
C GLY A 44 -20.84 -1.97 -13.89
N THR A 45 -21.01 -3.28 -13.62
CA THR A 45 -19.99 -4.28 -13.94
C THR A 45 -19.99 -4.53 -15.44
N ILE A 46 -18.89 -4.20 -16.11
CA ILE A 46 -18.71 -4.53 -17.52
C ILE A 46 -18.57 -6.06 -17.63
N THR A 47 -19.31 -6.63 -18.58
CA THR A 47 -19.22 -8.05 -18.92
C THR A 47 -18.62 -8.15 -20.32
N GLY A 48 -17.51 -8.87 -20.45
CA GLY A 48 -16.73 -8.96 -21.69
C GLY A 48 -15.66 -10.05 -21.58
N SER A 49 -14.89 -10.27 -22.64
CA SER A 49 -13.70 -11.13 -22.61
C SER A 49 -12.45 -10.26 -22.63
N ILE A 50 -11.45 -10.58 -21.81
CA ILE A 50 -10.16 -9.89 -21.87
C ILE A 50 -9.40 -10.30 -23.13
N GLU A 51 -9.05 -9.33 -23.97
CA GLU A 51 -8.24 -9.54 -25.17
C GLU A 51 -6.75 -9.44 -24.83
N TRP A 52 -6.15 -10.57 -24.45
CA TRP A 52 -4.74 -10.64 -24.10
C TRP A 52 -3.84 -10.51 -25.33
N GLN A 53 -2.98 -9.49 -25.33
CA GLN A 53 -2.02 -9.19 -26.39
C GLN A 53 -0.57 -9.28 -25.90
N SER A 54 0.37 -9.11 -26.81
CA SER A 54 1.79 -9.00 -26.46
C SER A 54 2.03 -7.69 -25.71
N CYS A 55 2.91 -7.70 -24.71
CA CYS A 55 3.34 -6.47 -24.02
C CYS A 55 4.46 -5.72 -24.74
N ALA A 56 4.66 -5.96 -26.06
CA ALA A 56 5.90 -5.57 -26.75
C ALA A 56 6.16 -4.07 -26.79
N ASP A 57 5.10 -3.25 -26.70
CA ASP A 57 5.18 -1.80 -26.72
C ASP A 57 5.39 -1.20 -25.31
N ASP A 58 5.38 -2.04 -24.27
CA ASP A 58 5.60 -1.62 -22.88
C ASP A 58 7.11 -1.57 -22.55
N PRO A 59 7.63 -0.46 -22.01
CA PRO A 59 9.07 -0.31 -21.77
C PRO A 59 9.62 -1.24 -20.69
N ILE A 60 8.79 -1.65 -19.73
CA ILE A 60 9.18 -2.52 -18.61
C ILE A 60 8.87 -3.98 -18.98
N VAL A 61 7.62 -4.25 -19.36
CA VAL A 61 7.13 -5.61 -19.55
C VAL A 61 7.51 -6.18 -20.92
N GLY A 62 7.84 -5.35 -21.91
CA GLY A 62 8.08 -5.77 -23.30
C GLY A 62 9.23 -6.76 -23.48
N ASN A 63 10.16 -6.83 -22.53
CA ASN A 63 11.26 -7.81 -22.52
C ASN A 63 10.87 -9.17 -21.91
N HIS A 64 9.61 -9.34 -21.48
CA HIS A 64 9.09 -10.56 -20.84
C HIS A 64 8.04 -11.22 -21.76
N PRO A 65 8.45 -12.01 -22.77
CA PRO A 65 7.55 -12.52 -23.82
C PRO A 65 6.48 -13.49 -23.33
N GLU A 66 6.62 -14.03 -22.11
CA GLU A 66 5.61 -14.89 -21.48
C GLU A 66 4.45 -14.08 -20.86
N ILE A 67 4.69 -12.81 -20.53
CA ILE A 67 3.66 -11.93 -19.97
C ILE A 67 2.80 -11.40 -21.11
N ARG A 68 1.49 -11.40 -20.88
CA ARG A 68 0.49 -10.85 -21.81
C ARG A 68 -0.21 -9.68 -21.15
N CYS A 69 -0.45 -8.65 -21.93
CA CYS A 69 -1.05 -7.41 -21.45
C CYS A 69 -2.45 -7.27 -22.02
N ALA A 70 -3.32 -6.54 -21.32
CA ALA A 70 -4.64 -6.18 -21.81
C ALA A 70 -5.09 -4.87 -21.14
N THR A 71 -6.14 -4.27 -21.70
CA THR A 71 -6.84 -3.15 -21.11
C THR A 71 -8.32 -3.50 -21.04
N ILE A 72 -8.98 -3.19 -19.93
CA ILE A 72 -10.44 -3.23 -19.85
C ILE A 72 -10.98 -1.82 -19.66
N GLU A 73 -12.17 -1.57 -20.19
CA GLU A 73 -12.92 -0.36 -19.92
C GLU A 73 -13.85 -0.57 -18.72
N VAL A 74 -13.78 0.35 -17.75
CA VAL A 74 -14.67 0.44 -16.59
C VAL A 74 -15.27 1.84 -16.51
N PRO A 75 -16.37 2.08 -15.77
CA PRO A 75 -16.82 3.44 -15.52
C PRO A 75 -15.75 4.30 -14.83
N LEU A 76 -15.50 5.52 -15.33
CA LEU A 76 -14.69 6.49 -14.61
C LEU A 76 -15.34 6.83 -13.26
N ASP A 77 -16.65 7.04 -13.26
CA ASP A 77 -17.45 7.24 -12.07
C ASP A 77 -18.49 6.11 -11.93
N TYR A 78 -18.32 5.25 -10.93
CA TYR A 78 -19.28 4.19 -10.65
C TYR A 78 -20.64 4.69 -10.12
N ALA A 79 -20.74 5.95 -9.68
CA ALA A 79 -22.03 6.60 -9.41
C ALA A 79 -22.76 7.02 -10.70
N ASN A 80 -22.04 7.15 -11.82
CA ASN A 80 -22.56 7.46 -13.14
C ASN A 80 -21.99 6.51 -14.21
N PRO A 81 -22.42 5.23 -14.24
CA PRO A 81 -21.84 4.20 -15.10
C PRO A 81 -22.06 4.42 -16.61
N SER A 82 -22.93 5.36 -17.00
CA SER A 82 -23.12 5.78 -18.39
C SER A 82 -22.22 6.95 -18.82
N GLY A 83 -21.37 7.43 -17.91
CA GLY A 83 -20.41 8.51 -18.16
C GLY A 83 -19.17 8.05 -18.93
N PRO A 84 -18.07 8.82 -18.84
CA PRO A 84 -16.78 8.43 -19.41
C PRO A 84 -16.29 7.08 -18.87
N ALA A 85 -15.56 6.35 -19.70
CA ALA A 85 -14.85 5.15 -19.29
C ALA A 85 -13.45 5.50 -18.78
N ALA A 86 -12.92 4.63 -17.93
CA ALA A 86 -11.52 4.56 -17.55
C ALA A 86 -10.93 3.28 -18.14
N GLU A 87 -9.70 3.38 -18.63
CA GLU A 87 -8.91 2.25 -19.08
C GLU A 87 -8.09 1.70 -17.92
N ILE A 88 -8.26 0.42 -17.62
CA ILE A 88 -7.51 -0.29 -16.57
C ILE A 88 -6.59 -1.29 -17.24
N ALA A 89 -5.28 -1.09 -17.07
CA ALA A 89 -4.25 -1.97 -17.60
C ALA A 89 -4.09 -3.22 -16.74
N LEU A 90 -3.97 -4.38 -17.38
CA LEU A 90 -3.71 -5.67 -16.75
C LEU A 90 -2.52 -6.38 -17.37
N ALA A 91 -1.89 -7.24 -16.58
CA ALA A 91 -0.95 -8.23 -17.05
C ALA A 91 -1.34 -9.62 -16.55
N ILE A 92 -1.03 -10.64 -17.35
CA ILE A 92 -1.14 -12.05 -17.00
C ILE A 92 0.16 -12.78 -17.33
N LEU A 93 0.66 -13.55 -16.38
CA LEU A 93 1.69 -14.55 -16.59
C LEU A 93 1.02 -15.94 -16.51
N PRO A 94 0.81 -16.62 -17.65
CA PRO A 94 0.13 -17.92 -17.66
C PRO A 94 0.84 -18.96 -16.81
N ALA A 95 0.06 -19.87 -16.23
CA ALA A 95 0.56 -21.01 -15.46
C ALA A 95 1.64 -21.77 -16.25
N ALA A 96 2.75 -22.16 -15.60
CA ALA A 96 3.78 -22.96 -16.28
C ALA A 96 3.26 -24.35 -16.66
N ASP A 97 2.45 -24.95 -15.78
CA ASP A 97 1.80 -26.24 -15.96
C ASP A 97 0.36 -26.03 -16.48
N GLN A 98 0.24 -25.98 -17.80
CA GLN A 98 -1.05 -25.85 -18.48
C GLN A 98 -1.92 -27.10 -18.34
N GLU A 99 -1.35 -28.28 -18.05
CA GLU A 99 -2.10 -29.53 -17.88
C GLU A 99 -2.83 -29.56 -16.53
N ASN A 100 -2.22 -29.00 -15.48
CA ASN A 100 -2.77 -28.93 -14.12
C ASN A 100 -3.16 -27.50 -13.70
N ARG A 101 -3.47 -26.64 -14.68
CA ARG A 101 -3.90 -25.26 -14.45
C ARG A 101 -5.16 -25.21 -13.58
N VAL A 102 -5.12 -24.41 -12.52
CA VAL A 102 -6.21 -24.21 -11.57
C VAL A 102 -7.15 -23.08 -12.04
N GLY A 103 -6.60 -21.93 -12.41
CA GLY A 103 -7.38 -20.75 -12.79
C GLY A 103 -6.57 -19.46 -12.66
N PRO A 104 -7.20 -18.30 -12.89
CA PRO A 104 -6.57 -17.01 -12.62
C PRO A 104 -6.47 -16.74 -11.12
N LEU A 105 -5.37 -16.15 -10.70
CA LEU A 105 -5.12 -15.64 -9.36
C LEU A 105 -4.81 -14.15 -9.48
N LEU A 106 -5.67 -13.31 -8.90
CA LEU A 106 -5.46 -11.87 -8.92
C LEU A 106 -4.53 -11.45 -7.78
N LEU A 107 -3.49 -10.69 -8.11
CA LEU A 107 -2.46 -10.24 -7.18
C LEU A 107 -2.45 -8.70 -7.07
N ASN A 108 -2.36 -8.19 -5.86
CA ASN A 108 -2.05 -6.79 -5.58
C ASN A 108 -1.00 -6.70 -4.47
N PHE A 109 0.02 -5.87 -4.69
CA PHE A 109 1.21 -5.82 -3.83
C PHE A 109 1.20 -4.65 -2.82
N GLY A 110 0.10 -3.90 -2.77
CA GLY A 110 -0.07 -2.80 -1.85
C GLY A 110 0.56 -1.51 -2.35
N GLY A 111 1.31 -0.86 -1.47
CA GLY A 111 1.57 0.58 -1.53
C GLY A 111 0.60 1.30 -0.60
N PRO A 112 -0.49 1.95 -1.09
CA PRO A 112 -0.97 2.02 -2.48
C PRO A 112 0.01 2.73 -3.43
N GLY A 113 -0.29 2.72 -4.72
CA GLY A 113 0.58 3.38 -5.72
C GLY A 113 1.61 2.47 -6.40
N SER A 114 1.83 1.26 -5.89
CA SER A 114 2.75 0.31 -6.53
C SER A 114 2.08 -0.38 -7.74
N SER A 115 2.80 -0.44 -8.87
CA SER A 115 2.35 -1.16 -10.07
C SER A 115 2.51 -2.67 -9.91
N GLY A 116 1.39 -3.38 -9.94
CA GLY A 116 1.43 -4.84 -9.94
C GLY A 116 2.02 -5.40 -11.22
N ILE A 117 1.82 -4.70 -12.35
CA ILE A 117 2.35 -5.09 -13.66
C ILE A 117 3.89 -5.06 -13.64
N ASP A 118 4.48 -3.98 -13.13
CA ASP A 118 5.94 -3.85 -13.04
C ASP A 118 6.54 -4.89 -12.08
N ILE A 119 5.91 -5.11 -10.92
CA ILE A 119 6.34 -6.13 -9.95
C ILE A 119 6.28 -7.55 -10.55
N LEU A 120 5.24 -7.86 -11.33
CA LEU A 120 5.13 -9.16 -12.02
C LEU A 120 6.22 -9.34 -13.09
N ALA A 121 6.58 -8.28 -13.80
CA ALA A 121 7.68 -8.31 -14.77
C ALA A 121 9.02 -8.56 -14.08
N ASP A 122 9.32 -7.79 -13.02
CA ASP A 122 10.60 -7.85 -12.31
C ASP A 122 10.83 -9.21 -11.62
N ASN A 123 9.76 -9.86 -11.13
CA ASN A 123 9.85 -11.08 -10.31
C ASN A 123 9.40 -12.37 -11.03
N GLY A 124 8.59 -12.26 -12.08
CA GLY A 124 8.02 -13.39 -12.80
C GLY A 124 7.25 -14.35 -11.86
N ARG A 125 7.41 -15.66 -12.06
CA ARG A 125 6.71 -16.68 -11.25
C ARG A 125 7.20 -16.78 -9.81
N ALA A 126 8.40 -16.24 -9.50
CA ALA A 126 8.98 -16.33 -8.17
C ALA A 126 8.31 -15.37 -7.16
N ILE A 127 7.43 -14.50 -7.62
CA ILE A 127 6.63 -13.60 -6.78
C ILE A 127 5.65 -14.35 -5.84
N VAL A 128 5.41 -15.63 -6.12
CA VAL A 128 4.61 -16.54 -5.29
C VAL A 128 5.34 -17.88 -5.14
N PRO A 129 5.00 -18.70 -4.12
CA PRO A 129 5.51 -20.07 -4.02
C PRO A 129 5.35 -20.85 -5.33
N ALA A 130 6.31 -21.71 -5.64
CA ALA A 130 6.37 -22.42 -6.91
C ALA A 130 5.10 -23.26 -7.19
N GLU A 131 4.46 -23.79 -6.14
CA GLU A 131 3.20 -24.53 -6.24
C GLU A 131 2.03 -23.69 -6.76
N ILE A 132 2.09 -22.37 -6.56
CA ILE A 132 1.12 -21.39 -7.04
C ILE A 132 1.54 -20.92 -8.43
N GLY A 133 2.77 -20.39 -8.58
CA GLY A 133 3.27 -19.83 -9.86
C GLY A 133 3.27 -20.83 -11.01
N ASN A 134 3.36 -22.13 -10.71
CA ASN A 134 3.28 -23.17 -11.74
C ASN A 134 1.85 -23.48 -12.18
N ARG A 135 0.82 -23.28 -11.35
CA ARG A 135 -0.54 -23.81 -11.60
C ARG A 135 -1.62 -22.73 -11.74
N PHE A 136 -1.37 -21.51 -11.30
CA PHE A 136 -2.28 -20.39 -11.49
C PHE A 136 -1.77 -19.49 -12.61
N ASP A 137 -2.69 -18.90 -13.36
CA ASP A 137 -2.33 -17.73 -14.15
C ASP A 137 -2.22 -16.55 -13.19
N LEU A 138 -1.03 -15.97 -13.08
CA LEU A 138 -0.80 -14.83 -12.20
C LEU A 138 -1.31 -13.59 -12.93
N VAL A 139 -2.42 -13.04 -12.47
CA VAL A 139 -3.05 -11.84 -13.02
C VAL A 139 -2.80 -10.69 -12.07
N THR A 140 -2.47 -9.53 -12.61
CA THR A 140 -2.33 -8.30 -11.84
C THR A 140 -2.76 -7.11 -12.70
N TRP A 141 -2.87 -5.95 -12.09
CA TRP A 141 -3.29 -4.73 -12.75
C TRP A 141 -2.67 -3.53 -12.06
N ASP A 142 -2.64 -2.40 -12.78
CA ASP A 142 -2.36 -1.11 -12.17
C ASP A 142 -3.70 -0.53 -11.68
N PRO A 143 -3.92 -0.33 -10.36
CA PRO A 143 -5.12 0.32 -9.86
C PRO A 143 -5.28 1.74 -10.43
N ARG A 144 -6.49 2.27 -10.37
CA ARG A 144 -6.77 3.67 -10.73
C ARG A 144 -5.81 4.60 -9.98
N GLY A 145 -5.17 5.54 -10.66
CA GLY A 145 -4.17 6.42 -10.06
C GLY A 145 -2.74 5.94 -10.25
N VAL A 146 -2.52 4.72 -10.73
CA VAL A 146 -1.20 4.06 -10.79
C VAL A 146 -0.78 3.82 -12.23
N GLN A 147 0.42 4.27 -12.58
CA GLN A 147 1.11 3.99 -13.85
C GLN A 147 0.18 4.00 -15.08
N ARG A 148 -0.17 2.82 -15.61
CA ARG A 148 -0.90 2.69 -16.88
C ARG A 148 -2.40 2.97 -16.76
N SER A 149 -2.91 3.13 -15.55
CA SER A 149 -4.34 3.24 -15.25
C SER A 149 -4.64 4.59 -14.59
N LEU A 150 -4.89 5.62 -15.41
CA LEU A 150 -5.17 6.97 -14.94
C LEU A 150 -4.09 7.47 -13.96
N PRO A 151 -2.81 7.58 -14.38
CA PRO A 151 -1.74 7.95 -13.46
C PRO A 151 -2.01 9.31 -12.81
N VAL A 152 -1.80 9.38 -11.51
CA VAL A 152 -1.68 10.67 -10.80
C VAL A 152 -0.32 11.27 -11.16
N GLU A 153 -0.34 12.53 -11.58
CA GLU A 153 0.82 13.37 -11.89
C GLU A 153 0.70 14.67 -11.08
N CYS A 154 1.64 14.89 -10.17
CA CYS A 154 1.69 16.02 -9.24
C CYS A 154 2.96 16.84 -9.43
N LEU A 155 4.12 16.21 -9.35
CA LEU A 155 5.43 16.83 -9.29
C LEU A 155 6.24 16.53 -10.55
N THR A 156 7.13 17.46 -10.90
CA THR A 156 8.24 17.13 -11.82
C THR A 156 9.31 16.31 -11.09
N ASP A 157 10.16 15.58 -11.81
CA ASP A 157 11.27 14.82 -11.20
C ASP A 157 12.16 15.69 -10.29
N GLU A 158 12.43 16.95 -10.67
CA GLU A 158 13.23 17.89 -9.86
C GLU A 158 12.50 18.26 -8.57
N GLU A 159 11.18 18.48 -8.63
CA GLU A 159 10.36 18.77 -7.45
C GLU A 159 10.23 17.54 -6.54
N MET A 160 10.13 16.35 -7.11
CA MET A 160 10.10 15.08 -6.37
C MET A 160 11.44 14.85 -5.66
N ASP A 161 12.58 15.07 -6.32
CA ASP A 161 13.92 14.94 -5.72
C ASP A 161 14.07 15.84 -4.49
N ILE A 162 13.55 17.06 -4.56
CA ILE A 162 13.51 17.99 -3.42
C ILE A 162 12.59 17.41 -2.34
N TRP A 163 11.35 17.07 -2.67
CA TRP A 163 10.35 16.62 -1.71
C TRP A 163 10.77 15.37 -0.93
N ILE A 164 11.39 14.36 -1.57
CA ILE A 164 11.85 13.14 -0.89
C ILE A 164 13.14 13.32 -0.06
N SER A 165 13.83 14.46 -0.22
CA SER A 165 15.08 14.77 0.47
C SER A 165 14.97 15.90 1.50
N GLU A 166 13.85 16.64 1.48
CA GLU A 166 13.56 17.68 2.46
C GLU A 166 13.42 17.07 3.86
N PRO A 167 14.20 17.53 4.84
CA PRO A 167 14.10 17.00 6.19
C PRO A 167 12.75 17.39 6.79
N GLY A 168 12.01 16.41 7.28
CA GLY A 168 10.91 16.65 8.20
C GLY A 168 11.41 17.21 9.53
N SER A 169 10.50 17.48 10.47
CA SER A 169 10.91 17.82 11.84
C SER A 169 11.51 16.58 12.51
N ASP A 170 12.79 16.67 12.90
CA ASP A 170 13.52 15.66 13.67
C ASP A 170 13.26 15.79 15.19
N SER A 171 12.42 16.75 15.58
CA SER A 171 12.13 17.03 16.98
C SER A 171 11.24 15.96 17.62
N GLU A 172 11.72 15.35 18.70
CA GLU A 172 10.89 14.51 19.59
C GLU A 172 9.70 15.28 20.19
N ASN A 173 9.74 16.63 20.16
CA ASN A 173 8.65 17.49 20.61
C ASN A 173 8.39 18.57 19.54
N PRO A 174 7.66 18.25 18.45
CA PRO A 174 7.39 19.20 17.38
C PRO A 174 6.71 20.47 17.91
N THR A 175 7.23 21.61 17.51
CA THR A 175 6.66 22.93 17.82
C THR A 175 5.48 23.23 16.90
N GLN A 176 4.71 24.29 17.20
CA GLN A 176 3.66 24.73 16.28
C GLN A 176 4.22 25.11 14.90
N ALA A 177 5.44 25.66 14.83
CA ALA A 177 6.06 26.02 13.56
C ALA A 177 6.38 24.78 12.72
N ASP A 178 6.78 23.67 13.35
CA ASP A 178 7.01 22.39 12.67
C ASP A 178 5.71 21.85 12.07
N TRP A 179 4.60 21.90 12.83
CA TRP A 179 3.28 21.50 12.33
C TRP A 179 2.76 22.40 11.21
N ASP A 180 2.97 23.71 11.32
CA ASP A 180 2.57 24.67 10.28
C ASP A 180 3.37 24.42 8.99
N ALA A 181 4.67 24.15 9.09
CA ALA A 181 5.52 23.80 7.94
C ALA A 181 5.08 22.49 7.27
N ALA A 182 4.83 21.43 8.04
CA ALA A 182 4.33 20.15 7.51
C ALA A 182 2.97 20.31 6.82
N LEU A 183 2.09 21.15 7.36
CA LEU A 183 0.80 21.46 6.72
C LEU A 183 0.96 22.29 5.44
N GLU A 184 1.93 23.19 5.38
CA GLU A 184 2.26 23.96 4.18
C GLU A 184 2.80 23.05 3.07
N ASP A 185 3.70 22.12 3.38
CA ASP A 185 4.20 21.11 2.44
C ASP A 185 3.06 20.21 1.91
N ALA A 186 2.24 19.66 2.80
CA ALA A 186 1.10 18.83 2.40
C ALA A 186 0.10 19.57 1.49
N LYS A 187 -0.12 20.87 1.73
CA LYS A 187 -0.96 21.70 0.85
C LYS A 187 -0.29 21.96 -0.50
N TRP A 188 1.01 22.20 -0.51
CA TRP A 188 1.77 22.39 -1.75
C TRP A 188 1.67 21.15 -2.64
N LEU A 189 1.91 19.95 -2.07
CA LEU A 189 1.75 18.69 -2.80
C LEU A 189 0.31 18.50 -3.30
N ALA A 190 -0.69 18.78 -2.45
CA ALA A 190 -2.10 18.67 -2.85
C ALA A 190 -2.46 19.62 -4.00
N ASP A 191 -2.00 20.88 -3.96
CA ASP A 191 -2.22 21.87 -5.02
C ASP A 191 -1.55 21.43 -6.34
N LYS A 192 -0.38 20.80 -6.25
CA LYS A 192 0.35 20.21 -7.37
C LYS A 192 -0.43 19.06 -8.00
N CYS A 193 -0.90 18.11 -7.20
CA CYS A 193 -1.75 17.01 -7.68
C CYS A 193 -3.06 17.50 -8.29
N VAL A 194 -3.70 18.53 -7.72
CA VAL A 194 -4.91 19.12 -8.32
C VAL A 194 -4.60 19.76 -9.66
N ALA A 195 -3.46 20.44 -9.80
CA ALA A 195 -3.06 21.05 -11.06
C ALA A 195 -2.81 20.02 -12.18
N GLY A 196 -2.25 18.85 -11.85
CA GLY A 196 -1.92 17.80 -12.82
C GLY A 196 -2.98 16.71 -13.01
N SER A 197 -3.88 16.47 -12.04
CA SER A 197 -4.76 15.29 -12.02
C SER A 197 -6.18 15.54 -11.50
N ALA A 198 -6.68 16.78 -11.54
CA ALA A 198 -8.03 17.13 -11.03
C ALA A 198 -9.19 16.29 -11.60
N ASP A 199 -9.05 15.78 -12.83
CA ASP A 199 -10.06 14.95 -13.50
C ASP A 199 -10.00 13.47 -13.07
N VAL A 200 -8.92 13.04 -12.43
CA VAL A 200 -8.68 11.66 -11.97
C VAL A 200 -8.89 11.53 -10.46
N LEU A 201 -8.37 12.47 -9.66
CA LEU A 201 -8.34 12.40 -8.18
C LEU A 201 -9.69 12.03 -7.52
N PRO A 202 -10.87 12.50 -7.97
CA PRO A 202 -12.14 12.13 -7.35
C PRO A 202 -12.51 10.64 -7.48
N TYR A 203 -11.79 9.88 -8.30
CA TYR A 203 -12.18 8.55 -8.75
C TYR A 203 -11.21 7.43 -8.34
N ILE A 204 -10.07 7.72 -7.71
CA ILE A 204 -9.00 6.72 -7.50
C ILE A 204 -9.07 5.95 -6.17
N GLY A 205 -9.99 6.29 -5.28
CA GLY A 205 -10.04 5.67 -3.95
C GLY A 205 -10.31 4.15 -3.97
N THR A 206 -9.90 3.46 -2.90
CA THR A 206 -9.97 1.99 -2.72
C THR A 206 -11.31 1.35 -3.09
N THR A 207 -12.43 2.04 -2.80
CA THR A 207 -13.77 1.53 -3.14
C THR A 207 -13.97 1.44 -4.65
N ALA A 208 -13.43 2.35 -5.45
CA ALA A 208 -13.48 2.29 -6.90
C ALA A 208 -12.61 1.15 -7.44
N SER A 209 -11.37 1.03 -6.98
CA SER A 209 -10.48 -0.09 -7.34
C SER A 209 -11.08 -1.46 -7.00
N ALA A 210 -11.84 -1.58 -5.90
CA ALA A 210 -12.58 -2.81 -5.58
C ALA A 210 -13.74 -3.10 -6.55
N ARG A 211 -14.33 -2.09 -7.18
CA ARG A 211 -15.33 -2.29 -8.26
C ARG A 211 -14.66 -2.67 -9.58
N ASP A 212 -13.45 -2.19 -9.81
CA ASP A 212 -12.63 -2.65 -10.93
C ASP A 212 -12.31 -4.13 -10.76
N MET A 213 -11.94 -4.59 -9.56
CA MET A 213 -11.73 -6.02 -9.28
C MET A 213 -12.93 -6.90 -9.66
N GLU A 214 -14.17 -6.43 -9.41
CA GLU A 214 -15.37 -7.14 -9.85
C GLU A 214 -15.51 -7.16 -11.38
N SER A 215 -15.14 -6.07 -12.05
CA SER A 215 -15.12 -5.98 -13.51
C SER A 215 -14.04 -6.90 -14.11
N ILE A 216 -12.86 -6.97 -13.50
CA ILE A 216 -11.77 -7.89 -13.85
C ILE A 216 -12.24 -9.34 -13.68
N ARG A 217 -12.85 -9.70 -12.54
CA ARG A 217 -13.42 -11.03 -12.30
C ARG A 217 -14.43 -11.41 -13.38
N ALA A 218 -15.38 -10.51 -13.66
CA ALA A 218 -16.40 -10.73 -14.67
C ALA A 218 -15.79 -10.90 -16.07
N ALA A 219 -14.78 -10.10 -16.41
CA ALA A 219 -14.09 -10.15 -17.69
C ALA A 219 -13.22 -11.41 -17.88
N MET A 220 -12.67 -11.95 -16.79
CA MET A 220 -12.01 -13.26 -16.77
C MET A 220 -13.00 -14.43 -16.89
N GLY A 221 -14.31 -14.19 -16.74
CA GLY A 221 -15.36 -15.20 -16.86
C GLY A 221 -15.39 -16.22 -15.72
N VAL A 222 -14.79 -15.92 -14.56
CA VAL A 222 -14.78 -16.81 -13.39
C VAL A 222 -15.92 -16.45 -12.43
N GLU A 223 -16.58 -17.44 -11.84
CA GLU A 223 -17.69 -17.22 -10.89
C GLU A 223 -17.22 -16.49 -9.63
N LYS A 224 -16.02 -16.85 -9.15
CA LYS A 224 -15.39 -16.33 -7.94
C LYS A 224 -13.95 -15.95 -8.21
N LEU A 225 -13.50 -14.87 -7.58
CA LEU A 225 -12.16 -14.33 -7.69
C LEU A 225 -11.28 -14.94 -6.59
N ASP A 226 -10.25 -15.68 -7.00
CA ASP A 226 -9.13 -16.02 -6.11
C ASP A 226 -8.18 -14.80 -6.07
N TYR A 227 -7.79 -14.38 -4.86
CA TYR A 227 -7.02 -13.15 -4.64
C TYR A 227 -5.97 -13.30 -3.55
N ILE A 228 -4.78 -12.75 -3.81
CA ILE A 228 -3.77 -12.47 -2.79
C ILE A 228 -3.50 -10.97 -2.76
N GLY A 229 -3.72 -10.35 -1.61
CA GLY A 229 -3.39 -8.96 -1.35
C GLY A 229 -2.27 -8.87 -0.31
N TYR A 230 -1.26 -8.08 -0.61
CA TYR A 230 -0.17 -7.74 0.32
C TYR A 230 -0.31 -6.30 0.78
N SER A 231 0.01 -6.02 2.06
CA SER A 231 0.03 -4.64 2.60
C SER A 231 -1.30 -3.91 2.32
N TYR A 232 -1.33 -2.75 1.66
CA TYR A 232 -2.57 -2.08 1.24
C TYR A 232 -3.55 -2.98 0.45
N GLY A 233 -3.04 -3.96 -0.31
CA GLY A 233 -3.85 -4.98 -0.96
C GLY A 233 -4.76 -5.76 0.00
N THR A 234 -4.41 -5.83 1.29
CA THR A 234 -5.27 -6.44 2.31
C THR A 234 -6.52 -5.62 2.61
N SER A 235 -6.37 -4.29 2.66
CA SER A 235 -7.50 -3.36 2.80
C SER A 235 -8.37 -3.42 1.53
N LEU A 236 -7.76 -3.36 0.35
CA LEU A 236 -8.46 -3.48 -0.94
C LEU A 236 -9.24 -4.79 -1.05
N GLY A 237 -8.63 -5.93 -0.70
CA GLY A 237 -9.29 -7.24 -0.67
C GLY A 237 -10.45 -7.30 0.33
N SER A 238 -10.31 -6.65 1.48
CA SER A 238 -11.38 -6.56 2.50
C SER A 238 -12.56 -5.72 2.02
N VAL A 239 -12.29 -4.60 1.33
CA VAL A 239 -13.32 -3.77 0.69
C VAL A 239 -14.03 -4.56 -0.42
N PHE A 240 -13.29 -5.26 -1.28
CA PHE A 240 -13.87 -6.14 -2.31
C PHE A 240 -14.78 -7.20 -1.71
N ALA A 241 -14.33 -7.91 -0.68
CA ALA A 241 -15.13 -8.94 -0.01
C ALA A 241 -16.40 -8.37 0.66
N THR A 242 -16.34 -7.12 1.12
CA THR A 242 -17.50 -6.42 1.70
C THR A 242 -18.51 -5.99 0.64
N LEU A 243 -18.05 -5.45 -0.49
CA LEU A 243 -18.91 -5.00 -1.58
C LEU A 243 -19.50 -6.16 -2.39
N TYR A 244 -18.72 -7.22 -2.61
CA TYR A 244 -19.02 -8.35 -3.49
C TYR A 244 -18.81 -9.71 -2.81
N PRO A 245 -19.46 -10.00 -1.66
CA PRO A 245 -19.20 -11.22 -0.89
C PRO A 245 -19.48 -12.53 -1.65
N ASN A 246 -20.36 -12.49 -2.65
CA ASN A 246 -20.67 -13.66 -3.48
C ASN A 246 -19.63 -13.91 -4.58
N SER A 247 -18.82 -12.90 -4.91
CA SER A 247 -17.75 -12.95 -5.91
C SER A 247 -16.41 -13.43 -5.33
N VAL A 248 -16.32 -13.68 -4.01
CA VAL A 248 -15.08 -14.09 -3.34
C VAL A 248 -14.84 -15.60 -3.46
N GLY A 249 -13.66 -15.96 -3.97
CA GLY A 249 -13.10 -17.31 -3.98
C GLY A 249 -12.21 -17.55 -2.76
N ASN A 250 -10.99 -18.01 -2.99
CA ASN A 250 -9.93 -18.06 -1.99
C ASN A 250 -9.36 -16.64 -1.79
N LEU A 251 -9.23 -16.22 -0.53
CA LEU A 251 -8.77 -14.88 -0.17
C LEU A 251 -7.60 -15.00 0.81
N ILE A 252 -6.43 -14.52 0.40
CA ILE A 252 -5.24 -14.40 1.25
C ILE A 252 -4.92 -12.93 1.42
N LEU A 253 -4.85 -12.47 2.66
CA LEU A 253 -4.50 -11.11 3.04
C LEU A 253 -3.24 -11.18 3.91
N ASP A 254 -2.10 -10.79 3.35
CA ASP A 254 -0.78 -10.91 3.98
C ASP A 254 -0.20 -9.51 4.31
N GLY A 255 0.18 -9.28 5.57
CA GLY A 255 0.46 -7.93 6.08
C GLY A 255 -0.83 -7.10 6.20
N ALA A 256 -1.75 -7.55 7.06
CA ALA A 256 -3.09 -7.01 7.16
C ALA A 256 -3.15 -5.58 7.74
N ILE A 257 -3.89 -4.71 7.05
CA ILE A 257 -4.34 -3.41 7.57
C ILE A 257 -5.69 -3.62 8.27
N ASP A 258 -5.82 -3.12 9.50
CA ASP A 258 -7.09 -3.12 10.22
C ASP A 258 -7.94 -1.91 9.77
N PRO A 259 -9.12 -2.12 9.15
CA PRO A 259 -9.98 -1.02 8.71
C PRO A 259 -10.75 -0.35 9.88
N SER A 260 -10.40 -0.62 11.14
CA SER A 260 -11.06 -0.04 12.30
C SER A 260 -10.60 1.42 12.55
N PRO A 261 -11.52 2.33 12.95
CA PRO A 261 -11.34 3.78 12.80
C PRO A 261 -10.47 4.48 13.86
N ASP A 262 -9.65 3.75 14.63
CA ASP A 262 -8.77 4.38 15.63
C ASP A 262 -7.39 4.68 14.99
N ASP A 263 -7.36 5.64 14.04
CA ASP A 263 -6.18 6.06 13.25
C ASP A 263 -4.95 6.40 14.11
N ASP A 264 -5.15 6.96 15.31
CA ASP A 264 -4.06 7.31 16.25
C ASP A 264 -3.23 6.06 16.66
N SER A 265 -3.79 4.85 16.53
CA SER A 265 -3.08 3.60 16.82
C SER A 265 -2.23 3.10 15.66
N GLU A 266 -2.64 3.26 14.40
CA GLU A 266 -1.98 2.60 13.25
C GLU A 266 -0.56 3.14 13.03
N TYR A 267 -0.39 4.46 12.91
CA TYR A 267 0.94 5.07 12.76
C TYR A 267 1.81 4.88 14.00
N GLY A 268 1.20 4.87 15.20
CA GLY A 268 1.91 4.58 16.45
C GLY A 268 2.43 3.14 16.49
N GLU A 269 1.60 2.17 16.14
CA GLU A 269 1.95 0.74 16.08
C GLU A 269 2.96 0.44 14.98
N GLN A 270 2.85 1.11 13.82
CA GLN A 270 3.84 1.04 12.76
C GLN A 270 5.19 1.57 13.24
N GLY A 271 5.22 2.73 13.90
CA GLY A 271 6.43 3.30 14.50
C GLY A 271 7.08 2.35 15.51
N VAL A 272 6.30 1.75 16.42
CA VAL A 272 6.78 0.73 17.36
C VAL A 272 7.35 -0.49 16.64
N SER A 273 6.70 -0.95 15.57
CA SER A 273 7.11 -2.13 14.80
C SER A 273 8.41 -1.90 14.02
N ILE A 274 8.55 -0.72 13.39
CA ILE A 274 9.76 -0.30 12.68
C ILE A 274 10.91 -0.15 13.67
N GLN A 275 10.69 0.51 14.81
CA GLN A 275 11.71 0.61 15.87
C GLN A 275 12.14 -0.78 16.35
N GLY A 276 11.19 -1.70 16.54
CA GLY A 276 11.50 -3.07 16.90
C GLY A 276 12.28 -3.84 15.83
N ALA A 277 12.06 -3.56 14.53
CA ALA A 277 12.84 -4.14 13.45
C ALA A 277 14.27 -3.59 13.44
N LEU A 278 14.42 -2.27 13.57
CA LEU A 278 15.71 -1.60 13.70
C LEU A 278 16.50 -2.15 14.89
N ASP A 279 15.88 -2.29 16.05
CA ASP A 279 16.52 -2.84 17.25
C ASP A 279 17.02 -4.28 17.02
N ARG A 280 16.30 -5.09 16.24
CA ARG A 280 16.73 -6.45 15.88
C ARG A 280 17.93 -6.44 14.93
N VAL A 281 17.98 -5.54 13.96
CA VAL A 281 19.16 -5.36 13.08
C VAL A 281 20.37 -4.98 13.92
N MET A 282 20.22 -3.97 14.79
CA MET A 282 21.30 -3.49 15.64
C MET A 282 21.78 -4.57 16.61
N ALA A 283 20.87 -5.29 17.27
CA ALA A 283 21.23 -6.37 18.17
C ALA A 283 21.88 -7.56 17.44
N TRP A 284 21.47 -7.86 16.21
CA TRP A 284 22.10 -8.88 15.39
C TRP A 284 23.55 -8.49 15.01
N CYS A 285 23.76 -7.24 14.61
CA CYS A 285 25.10 -6.70 14.36
C CYS A 285 25.98 -6.66 15.62
N ASP A 286 25.45 -6.14 16.74
CA ASP A 286 26.18 -6.05 18.00
C ASP A 286 26.61 -7.43 18.56
N ALA A 287 25.89 -8.49 18.19
CA ALA A 287 26.21 -9.87 18.57
C ALA A 287 27.31 -10.49 17.70
N ASP A 288 27.66 -9.89 16.56
CA ASP A 288 28.70 -10.35 15.65
C ASP A 288 29.95 -9.47 15.75
N SER A 289 31.07 -10.07 16.15
CA SER A 289 32.35 -9.36 16.22
C SER A 289 32.91 -8.92 14.86
N GLU A 290 32.38 -9.48 13.77
CA GLU A 290 32.72 -9.09 12.40
C GLU A 290 31.79 -8.00 11.82
N CYS A 291 30.77 -7.55 12.57
CA CYS A 291 29.90 -6.48 12.08
C CYS A 291 30.69 -5.19 11.85
N PRO A 292 30.56 -4.55 10.67
CA PRO A 292 31.39 -3.39 10.33
C PRO A 292 31.02 -2.12 11.11
N PHE A 293 29.77 -2.00 11.59
CA PHE A 293 29.26 -0.75 12.13
C PHE A 293 29.08 -0.75 13.66
N GLY A 294 29.63 0.28 14.30
CA GLY A 294 29.28 0.68 15.66
C GLY A 294 29.99 -0.02 16.82
N ASP A 295 30.87 -0.98 16.57
CA ASP A 295 31.74 -1.63 17.58
C ASP A 295 30.96 -2.13 18.82
N GLY A 296 29.88 -2.88 18.59
CA GLY A 296 29.00 -3.41 19.63
C GLY A 296 28.09 -2.35 20.29
N LYS A 297 27.91 -1.20 19.64
CA LYS A 297 27.02 -0.10 20.05
C LYS A 297 26.27 0.49 18.85
N THR A 298 25.76 -0.33 17.94
CA THR A 298 25.23 0.10 16.64
C THR A 298 24.18 1.21 16.75
N ARG A 299 23.21 1.11 17.67
CA ARG A 299 22.18 2.15 17.84
C ARG A 299 22.77 3.52 18.20
N LYS A 300 23.65 3.57 19.20
CA LYS A 300 24.27 4.82 19.64
C LYS A 300 25.15 5.44 18.54
N SER A 301 25.81 4.60 17.76
CA SER A 301 26.63 5.03 16.64
C SER A 301 25.78 5.60 15.51
N MET A 302 24.60 5.02 15.26
CA MET A 302 23.63 5.55 14.28
C MET A 302 23.13 6.93 14.71
N ASP A 303 22.73 7.11 15.98
CA ASP A 303 22.23 8.41 16.48
C ASP A 303 23.28 9.52 16.30
N ALA A 304 24.53 9.23 16.69
CA ALA A 304 25.63 10.19 16.54
C ALA A 304 25.99 10.45 15.06
N LEU A 305 25.80 9.45 14.19
CA LEU A 305 25.98 9.62 12.75
C LEU A 305 24.92 10.55 12.18
N PHE A 306 23.65 10.34 12.55
CA PHE A 306 22.51 11.11 12.06
C PHE A 306 22.63 12.59 12.48
N GLU A 307 22.94 12.85 13.76
CA GLU A 307 23.22 14.22 14.24
C GLU A 307 24.36 14.89 13.44
N LYS A 308 25.42 14.14 13.14
CA LYS A 308 26.57 14.65 12.38
C LYS A 308 26.22 14.99 10.93
N ILE A 309 25.44 14.15 10.25
CA ILE A 309 25.08 14.38 8.83
C ILE A 309 24.00 15.44 8.68
N ASP A 310 23.21 15.73 9.72
CA ASP A 310 22.32 16.90 9.71
C ASP A 310 23.09 18.21 9.84
N GLU A 311 24.17 18.24 10.63
CA GLU A 311 25.07 19.41 10.67
C GLU A 311 25.91 19.54 9.40
N ARG A 312 26.32 18.41 8.81
CA ARG A 312 27.23 18.34 7.65
C ARG A 312 26.83 17.17 6.74
N PRO A 313 25.87 17.40 5.83
CA PRO A 313 25.42 16.38 4.90
C PRO A 313 26.57 15.82 4.06
N VAL A 314 26.47 14.53 3.70
CA VAL A 314 27.45 13.88 2.83
C VAL A 314 27.05 14.16 1.37
N GLU A 315 27.96 14.75 0.60
CA GLU A 315 27.76 14.99 -0.84
C GLU A 315 27.94 13.68 -1.63
N LEU A 316 26.98 13.37 -2.49
CA LEU A 316 27.02 12.24 -3.43
C LEU A 316 27.71 12.64 -4.74
N ALA A 317 28.15 11.64 -5.51
CA ALA A 317 28.76 11.86 -6.81
C ALA A 317 27.82 12.53 -7.82
N ASP A 318 26.50 12.36 -7.66
CA ASP A 318 25.47 12.98 -8.50
C ASP A 318 25.05 14.39 -8.04
N GLY A 319 25.64 14.89 -6.96
CA GLY A 319 25.41 16.24 -6.43
C GLY A 319 24.30 16.36 -5.39
N ARG A 320 23.56 15.29 -5.10
CA ARG A 320 22.64 15.25 -3.95
C ARG A 320 23.40 15.22 -2.63
N THR A 321 22.70 15.48 -1.54
CA THR A 321 23.26 15.43 -0.19
C THR A 321 22.48 14.49 0.72
N VAL A 322 23.17 13.67 1.48
CA VAL A 322 22.58 12.75 2.46
C VAL A 322 22.54 13.41 3.84
N ASN A 323 21.32 13.74 4.28
CA ASN A 323 20.98 14.09 5.67
C ASN A 323 20.34 12.87 6.37
N SER A 324 19.90 13.02 7.62
CA SER A 324 19.29 11.93 8.38
C SER A 324 17.97 11.43 7.80
N THR A 325 17.15 12.30 7.21
CA THR A 325 15.87 11.94 6.59
C THR A 325 16.11 11.06 5.36
N PHE A 326 17.01 11.50 4.48
CA PHE A 326 17.42 10.73 3.31
C PHE A 326 18.06 9.40 3.72
N ALA A 327 18.97 9.40 4.72
CA ALA A 327 19.58 8.18 5.22
C ALA A 327 18.53 7.22 5.82
N TRP A 328 17.54 7.74 6.53
CA TRP A 328 16.45 6.94 7.08
C TRP A 328 15.62 6.27 5.98
N THR A 329 15.34 6.95 4.88
CA THR A 329 14.70 6.36 3.69
C THR A 329 15.51 5.19 3.12
N GLY A 330 16.84 5.27 3.15
CA GLY A 330 17.71 4.14 2.80
C GLY A 330 17.71 3.00 3.83
N ILE A 331 17.57 3.30 5.12
CA ILE A 331 17.48 2.27 6.16
C ILE A 331 16.13 1.56 6.12
N ILE A 332 15.02 2.28 5.94
CA ILE A 332 13.68 1.72 6.12
C ILE A 332 13.43 0.53 5.19
N ILE A 333 13.89 0.58 3.93
CA ILE A 333 13.74 -0.53 2.97
C ILE A 333 14.41 -1.82 3.46
N THR A 334 15.53 -1.71 4.18
CA THR A 334 16.25 -2.87 4.72
C THR A 334 15.53 -3.54 5.89
N LEU A 335 14.59 -2.83 6.53
CA LEU A 335 13.83 -3.35 7.67
C LEU A 335 12.68 -4.26 7.24
N TYR A 336 12.28 -4.22 5.96
CA TYR A 336 11.22 -5.07 5.41
C TYR A 336 11.64 -6.54 5.26
N ASN A 337 12.91 -6.82 5.01
CA ASN A 337 13.42 -8.16 4.80
C ASN A 337 14.74 -8.39 5.53
N ARG A 338 14.81 -9.49 6.28
CA ARG A 338 16.03 -9.91 6.98
C ARG A 338 17.23 -10.08 6.04
N ASP A 339 16.99 -10.50 4.80
CA ASP A 339 18.05 -10.68 3.81
C ASP A 339 18.75 -9.36 3.43
N TYR A 340 18.21 -8.21 3.86
CA TYR A 340 18.78 -6.89 3.62
C TYR A 340 19.53 -6.31 4.81
N TRP A 341 19.61 -7.03 5.94
CA TRP A 341 20.27 -6.51 7.16
C TRP A 341 21.76 -6.24 6.96
N ASP A 342 22.45 -7.05 6.15
CA ASP A 342 23.84 -6.80 5.77
C ASP A 342 24.00 -5.44 5.08
N TYR A 343 23.08 -5.08 4.18
CA TYR A 343 23.10 -3.77 3.50
C TYR A 343 22.84 -2.62 4.48
N ALA A 344 22.00 -2.81 5.49
CA ALA A 344 21.73 -1.78 6.49
C ALA A 344 23.00 -1.38 7.25
N VAL A 345 23.75 -2.37 7.75
CA VAL A 345 24.97 -2.12 8.54
C VAL A 345 26.14 -1.69 7.67
N GLN A 346 26.24 -2.21 6.44
CA GLN A 346 27.23 -1.77 5.47
C GLN A 346 27.01 -0.30 5.09
N ALA A 347 25.78 0.10 4.78
CA ALA A 347 25.46 1.48 4.41
C ALA A 347 25.74 2.46 5.56
N LEU A 348 25.47 2.08 6.81
CA LEU A 348 25.80 2.89 7.98
C LEU A 348 27.32 3.01 8.21
N ASP A 349 28.08 1.94 7.99
CA ASP A 349 29.54 1.97 8.08
C ASP A 349 30.16 2.89 7.02
N GLU A 350 29.79 2.70 5.76
CA GLU A 350 30.23 3.53 4.62
C GLU A 350 29.88 5.01 4.85
N LEU A 351 28.63 5.28 5.27
CA LEU A 351 28.18 6.64 5.57
C LEU A 351 28.97 7.27 6.72
N SER A 352 29.35 6.49 7.74
CA SER A 352 30.18 6.98 8.84
C SER A 352 31.58 7.43 8.41
N GLN A 353 32.07 6.87 7.30
CA GLN A 353 33.35 7.17 6.67
C GLN A 353 33.25 8.29 5.62
N GLY A 354 32.03 8.78 5.35
CA GLY A 354 31.74 9.85 4.39
C GLY A 354 31.42 9.36 2.98
N ASP A 355 31.06 8.08 2.82
CA ASP A 355 30.57 7.52 1.56
C ASP A 355 29.05 7.26 1.67
N GLY A 356 28.26 8.05 0.93
CA GLY A 356 26.79 7.97 0.95
C GLY A 356 26.18 7.14 -0.17
N GLU A 357 26.97 6.49 -1.02
CA GLU A 357 26.46 5.91 -2.28
C GLU A 357 25.54 4.71 -2.04
N LEU A 358 25.89 3.82 -1.10
CA LEU A 358 25.04 2.67 -0.80
C LEU A 358 23.72 3.07 -0.12
N ILE A 359 23.77 4.02 0.82
CA ILE A 359 22.53 4.50 1.46
C ILE A 359 21.63 5.22 0.45
N ALA A 360 22.22 5.93 -0.52
CA ALA A 360 21.50 6.52 -1.64
C ALA A 360 20.89 5.51 -2.58
N LEU A 361 21.62 4.44 -2.92
CA LEU A 361 21.04 3.35 -3.72
C LEU A 361 19.82 2.72 -3.03
N LEU A 362 19.89 2.54 -1.70
CA LEU A 362 18.76 2.00 -0.93
C LEU A 362 17.57 2.97 -0.88
N ALA A 363 17.83 4.28 -0.72
CA ALA A 363 16.79 5.31 -0.73
C ALA A 363 16.14 5.42 -2.13
N ASP A 364 16.94 5.33 -3.19
CA ASP A 364 16.48 5.34 -4.58
C ASP A 364 15.62 4.10 -4.85
N ALA A 365 16.02 2.93 -4.35
CA ALA A 365 15.21 1.71 -4.44
C ALA A 365 13.87 1.81 -3.69
N TYR A 366 13.82 2.55 -2.58
CA TYR A 366 12.57 2.77 -1.82
C TYR A 366 11.60 3.71 -2.55
N THR A 367 12.14 4.73 -3.21
CA THR A 367 11.37 5.78 -3.88
C THR A 367 11.17 5.53 -5.38
N ASP A 368 11.68 4.40 -5.88
CA ASP A 368 11.70 4.01 -7.30
C ASP A 368 12.37 5.07 -8.20
N ARG A 369 13.40 5.73 -7.65
CA ARG A 369 14.22 6.71 -8.35
C ARG A 369 15.30 6.02 -9.18
N THR A 370 15.57 6.58 -10.35
CA THR A 370 16.62 6.14 -11.27
C THR A 370 17.55 7.33 -11.60
N VAL A 371 18.65 7.05 -12.30
CA VAL A 371 19.54 8.09 -12.83
C VAL A 371 18.87 9.04 -13.83
N SER A 372 17.71 8.67 -14.37
CA SER A 372 16.96 9.44 -15.37
C SER A 372 15.66 10.06 -14.85
N GLY A 373 15.41 10.03 -13.55
CA GLY A 373 14.13 10.43 -12.94
C GLY A 373 13.45 9.25 -12.25
N PHE A 374 12.14 9.31 -12.04
CA PHE A 374 11.39 8.26 -11.34
C PHE A 374 10.84 7.21 -12.32
N ARG A 375 10.94 5.93 -11.96
CA ARG A 375 10.42 4.82 -12.78
C ARG A 375 8.90 4.68 -12.65
N SER A 376 8.33 5.09 -11.52
CA SER A 376 6.90 5.06 -11.28
C SER A 376 6.38 6.32 -10.61
N ASN A 377 5.07 6.52 -10.70
CA ASN A 377 4.35 7.56 -9.98
C ASN A 377 3.98 7.15 -8.54
N GLN A 378 4.62 6.12 -7.97
CA GLN A 378 4.24 5.56 -6.66
C GLN A 378 4.23 6.62 -5.56
N MET A 379 5.23 7.51 -5.54
CA MET A 379 5.36 8.56 -4.53
C MET A 379 4.23 9.59 -4.60
N GLU A 380 3.53 9.69 -5.73
CA GLU A 380 2.40 10.60 -5.96
C GLU A 380 1.06 9.88 -5.76
N ALA A 381 0.97 8.64 -6.24
CA ALA A 381 -0.22 7.82 -6.12
C ALA A 381 -0.47 7.39 -4.67
N PHE A 382 0.58 7.12 -3.88
CA PHE A 382 0.47 6.72 -2.48
C PHE A 382 -0.33 7.71 -1.62
N PRO A 383 0.00 9.01 -1.58
CA PRO A 383 -0.76 9.99 -0.80
C PRO A 383 -2.09 10.41 -1.46
N ALA A 384 -2.28 10.14 -2.76
CA ALA A 384 -3.48 10.55 -3.49
C ALA A 384 -4.65 9.55 -3.37
N ILE A 385 -4.36 8.26 -3.17
CA ILE A 385 -5.33 7.15 -3.07
C ILE A 385 -5.85 7.02 -1.65
#